data_AF-A0A8T3VEA5-F1
#
_entry.id   AF-A0A8T3VEA5-F1
#
_cell.length_a   1.000
_cell.length_b   1.000
_cell.length_c   1.000
_cell.angle_alpha   90.00
_cell.angle_beta   90.00
_cell.angle_gamma   90.00
#
_symmetry.space_group_name_H-M   'P 1'
#
loop_
_entity.id
_entity.type
_entity.pdbx_description
1 polymer ?
#
loop_
_entity_poly.entity_id
_entity_poly.type
_entity_poly.pdbx_seq_one_letter_code
_entity_poly.pdbx_strand_id
1 'polypeptide(L)'
;MTIGKVDNLEVDFVCKKQNKLIYIQVSYLLASEETVEREFKPLKNIPDNYPKYVITLDDVDMSHDGILHLNLIDFLMDNEMI
;
A
#
# COMPACT_ATOMS: atom_id res chain seq x y z
N MET A 1 10.83 8.14 9.74
CA MET A 1 9.78 7.18 9.36
C MET A 1 8.61 7.47 10.27
N THR A 2 7.50 7.96 9.73
CA THR A 2 6.34 8.40 10.52
C THR A 2 5.19 7.48 10.19
N ILE A 3 4.59 6.85 11.19
CA ILE A 3 3.34 6.11 11.04
C ILE A 3 2.24 7.14 10.73
N GLY A 4 1.54 6.98 9.61
CA GLY A 4 0.50 7.92 9.18
C GLY A 4 -0.84 7.54 9.79
N LYS A 5 -1.39 8.38 10.68
CA LYS A 5 -2.79 8.30 11.09
C LYS A 5 -3.64 9.16 10.18
N VAL A 6 -4.59 8.54 9.46
CA VAL A 6 -5.67 9.26 8.75
C VAL A 6 -7.00 8.84 9.38
N ASP A 7 -7.65 9.79 10.05
CA ASP A 7 -8.99 9.76 10.67
C ASP A 7 -9.29 8.70 11.75
N ASN A 8 -8.82 7.46 11.58
CA ASN A 8 -8.72 6.37 12.57
C ASN A 8 -8.08 5.09 11.98
N LEU A 9 -7.57 5.17 10.75
CA LEU A 9 -6.97 4.07 10.01
C LEU A 9 -5.47 4.33 9.96
N GLU A 10 -4.69 3.40 10.48
CA GLU A 10 -3.23 3.43 10.38
C GLU A 10 -2.84 2.88 9.02
N VAL A 11 -2.15 3.70 8.24
CA VAL A 11 -1.39 3.25 7.06
C VAL A 11 0.05 3.06 7.54
N ASP A 12 0.65 1.91 7.22
CA ASP A 12 1.99 1.57 7.71
C ASP A 12 3.02 2.64 7.36
N PHE A 13 3.02 3.10 6.10
CA PHE A 13 3.91 4.17 5.64
C PHE A 13 3.20 5.22 4.81
N VAL A 14 3.51 6.47 5.15
CA VAL A 14 3.23 7.64 4.32
C VAL A 14 4.57 8.23 3.91
N CYS A 15 4.91 8.12 2.63
CA CYS A 15 6.19 8.58 2.10
C CYS A 15 6.00 9.87 1.34
N LYS A 16 6.78 10.89 1.68
CA LYS A 16 6.75 12.20 1.03
C LYS A 16 8.14 12.58 0.53
N LYS A 17 8.25 12.90 -0.75
CA LYS A 17 9.47 13.40 -1.40
C LYS A 17 9.09 14.58 -2.29
N GLN A 18 9.51 15.79 -1.90
CA GLN A 18 9.09 17.03 -2.56
C GLN A 18 7.56 17.14 -2.64
N ASN A 19 7.01 17.21 -3.86
CA ASN A 19 5.56 17.25 -4.14
C ASN A 19 4.96 15.87 -4.42
N LYS A 20 5.73 14.78 -4.29
CA LYS A 20 5.19 13.42 -4.36
C LYS A 20 4.83 12.94 -2.96
N LEU A 21 3.62 12.41 -2.83
CA LEU A 21 3.11 11.73 -1.64
C LEU A 21 2.63 10.35 -2.10
N ILE A 22 2.96 9.30 -1.35
CA ILE A 22 2.45 7.96 -1.58
C ILE A 22 2.06 7.30 -0.25
N TYR A 23 1.16 6.34 -0.34
CA TYR A 23 0.67 5.54 0.78
C TYR A 23 1.02 4.08 0.54
N ILE A 24 1.54 3.40 1.56
CA ILE A 24 1.96 2.00 1.47
C ILE A 24 1.41 1.25 2.67
N GLN A 25 0.72 0.15 2.37
CA GLN A 25 0.35 -0.90 3.32
C GLN A 25 1.19 -2.14 3.05
N VAL A 26 1.64 -2.85 4.08
CA VAL A 26 2.49 -4.03 3.96
C VAL A 26 1.86 -5.24 4.66
N SER A 27 1.83 -6.39 3.99
CA SER A 27 1.39 -7.65 4.59
C SER A 27 2.29 -8.80 4.16
N TYR A 28 2.36 -9.87 4.96
CA TYR A 28 3.09 -11.07 4.57
C TYR A 28 2.36 -11.83 3.45
N LEU A 29 1.06 -12.10 3.64
CA LEU A 29 0.20 -12.80 2.69
C LEU A 29 -1.25 -12.30 2.78
N LEU A 30 -1.94 -12.25 1.65
CA LEU A 30 -3.36 -12.00 1.50
C LEU A 30 -4.14 -13.32 1.54
N ALA A 31 -4.00 -14.05 2.65
CA ALA A 31 -4.45 -15.43 2.79
C ALA A 31 -5.99 -15.62 2.78
N SER A 32 -6.77 -14.54 2.86
CA SER A 32 -8.24 -14.57 2.84
C SER A 32 -8.82 -13.26 2.33
N GLU A 33 -10.07 -13.28 1.85
CA GLU A 33 -10.81 -12.07 1.48
C GLU A 33 -10.89 -11.07 2.65
N GLU A 34 -11.06 -11.56 3.89
CA GLU A 34 -11.03 -10.72 5.09
C GLU A 34 -9.69 -9.99 5.25
N THR A 35 -8.57 -10.68 4.98
CA THR A 35 -7.24 -10.08 5.05
C THR A 35 -7.08 -9.04 3.95
N VAL A 36 -7.51 -9.34 2.72
CA VAL A 36 -7.54 -8.37 1.60
C VAL A 36 -8.33 -7.13 1.99
N GLU A 37 -9.56 -7.29 2.46
CA GLU A 37 -10.39 -6.14 2.86
C GLU A 37 -9.72 -5.31 3.96
N ARG A 38 -9.10 -5.96 4.95
CA ARG A 38 -8.42 -5.26 6.04
C ARG A 38 -7.24 -4.43 5.57
N GLU A 39 -6.40 -4.96 4.67
CA GLU A 39 -5.22 -4.24 4.19
C GLU A 39 -5.57 -3.15 3.16
N PHE A 40 -6.60 -3.35 2.34
CA PHE A 40 -7.00 -2.36 1.32
C PHE A 40 -7.87 -1.24 1.88
N LYS A 41 -8.66 -1.49 2.94
CA LYS A 41 -9.62 -0.53 3.50
C LYS A 41 -9.00 0.81 3.96
N PRO A 42 -7.84 0.85 4.65
CA PRO A 42 -7.19 2.11 5.00
C PRO A 42 -6.91 2.97 3.77
N LEU A 43 -6.38 2.37 2.71
CA LEU A 43 -6.03 3.06 1.47
C LEU A 43 -7.26 3.56 0.70
N LYS A 44 -8.32 2.74 0.62
CA LYS A 44 -9.59 3.12 -0.02
C LYS A 44 -10.27 4.33 0.63
N ASN A 45 -10.10 4.49 1.93
CA ASN A 45 -10.76 5.55 2.69
C ASN A 45 -10.01 6.89 2.66
N ILE A 46 -8.83 6.96 2.04
CA ILE A 46 -8.09 8.21 1.86
C ILE A 46 -8.68 8.96 0.65
N PRO A 47 -9.33 10.12 0.86
CA PRO A 47 -10.08 10.82 -0.20
C PRO A 47 -9.17 11.71 -1.07
N ASP A 48 -8.14 11.12 -1.67
CA ASP A 48 -7.23 11.78 -2.60
C ASP A 48 -6.82 10.88 -3.78
N ASN A 49 -6.06 11.45 -4.71
CA ASN A 49 -5.58 10.78 -5.91
C ASN A 49 -4.07 10.48 -5.89
N TYR A 50 -3.42 10.52 -4.72
CA TYR A 50 -2.02 10.12 -4.63
C TYR A 50 -1.88 8.60 -4.79
N PRO A 51 -0.74 8.10 -5.31
CA PRO A 51 -0.49 6.67 -5.46
C PRO A 51 -0.60 5.90 -4.15
N LYS A 52 -1.22 4.73 -4.21
CA LYS A 52 -1.49 3.84 -3.07
C LYS A 52 -1.02 2.44 -3.42
N TYR A 53 -0.29 1.81 -2.50
CA TYR A 53 0.32 0.50 -2.72
C TYR A 53 0.01 -0.46 -1.58
N VAL A 54 -0.24 -1.72 -1.93
CA VAL A 54 -0.21 -2.85 -1.01
C VAL A 54 0.97 -3.71 -1.42
N ILE A 55 1.92 -3.91 -0.52
CA ILE A 55 3.14 -4.68 -0.79
C ILE A 55 3.08 -6.00 0.00
N THR A 56 3.20 -7.13 -0.68
CA THR A 56 3.13 -8.46 -0.05
C THR A 56 4.10 -9.47 -0.66
N LEU A 57 4.17 -10.69 -0.13
CA LEU A 57 4.90 -11.79 -0.79
C LEU A 57 4.01 -12.62 -1.72
N ASP A 58 2.75 -12.23 -1.94
CA ASP A 58 1.89 -12.90 -2.91
C ASP A 58 2.39 -12.65 -4.34
N ASP A 59 2.42 -13.72 -5.15
CA ASP A 59 2.81 -13.64 -6.58
C ASP A 59 1.65 -13.17 -7.47
N VAL A 60 0.41 -13.24 -6.98
CA VAL A 60 -0.78 -12.89 -7.74
C VAL A 60 -1.03 -11.39 -7.62
N ASP A 61 -1.23 -10.73 -8.77
CA ASP A 61 -1.64 -9.34 -8.80
C ASP A 61 -3.08 -9.18 -8.31
N MET A 62 -3.23 -8.46 -7.20
CA MET A 62 -4.50 -8.15 -6.55
C MET A 62 -4.81 -6.64 -6.65
N SER A 63 -4.23 -5.94 -7.63
CA SER A 63 -4.49 -4.52 -7.85
C SER A 63 -5.96 -4.29 -8.19
N HIS A 64 -6.62 -3.38 -7.47
CA HIS A 64 -7.98 -2.94 -7.77
C HIS A 64 -8.26 -1.56 -7.15
N ASP A 65 -9.33 -0.90 -7.60
CA ASP A 65 -9.79 0.40 -7.08
C ASP A 65 -8.70 1.50 -7.04
N GLY A 66 -7.74 1.46 -7.98
CA GLY A 66 -6.63 2.41 -8.04
C GLY A 66 -5.52 2.18 -7.00
N ILE A 67 -5.58 1.06 -6.26
CA ILE A 67 -4.53 0.60 -5.36
C ILE A 67 -3.72 -0.47 -6.10
N LEU A 68 -2.40 -0.27 -6.15
CA LEU A 68 -1.47 -1.18 -6.83
C LEU A 68 -0.95 -2.23 -5.85
N HIS A 69 -1.06 -3.50 -6.23
CA HIS A 69 -0.47 -4.61 -5.52
C HIS A 69 0.93 -4.90 -6.07
N LEU A 70 1.92 -4.98 -5.19
CA LEU A 70 3.31 -5.21 -5.56
C LEU A 70 3.88 -6.37 -4.76
N ASN A 71 4.64 -7.23 -5.43
CA ASN A 71 5.45 -8.21 -4.73
C ASN A 71 6.62 -7.50 -4.02
N LEU A 72 6.88 -7.88 -2.77
CA LEU A 72 7.89 -7.29 -1.91
C LEU A 72 9.30 -7.51 -2.45
N ILE A 73 9.58 -8.67 -3.05
CA ILE A 73 10.90 -8.97 -3.61
C ILE A 73 11.14 -8.06 -4.82
N ASP A 74 10.17 -7.97 -5.72
CA ASP A 74 10.28 -7.11 -6.90
C ASP A 74 10.43 -5.64 -6.50
N PHE A 75 9.63 -5.19 -5.52
CA PHE A 75 9.73 -3.84 -4.96
C PHE A 75 11.12 -3.52 -4.38
N LEU A 76 11.77 -4.48 -3.73
CA LEU A 76 13.11 -4.30 -3.16
C LEU A 76 14.23 -4.39 -4.21
N MET A 77 13.98 -5.04 -5.35
CA MET A 77 14.94 -5.18 -6.45
C MET A 77 14.87 -4.03 -7.45
N ASP A 78 13.75 -3.31 -7.50
CA ASP A 78 13.56 -2.18 -8.42
C ASP A 78 14.19 -0.89 -7.86
N ASN A 79 15.27 -0.44 -8.50
CA ASN A 79 16.01 0.76 -8.11
C ASN A 79 15.33 2.08 -8.54
N GLU A 80 14.25 2.06 -9.33
CA GLU A 80 13.61 3.27 -9.87
C GLU A 80 12.12 3.42 -9.49
N MET A 81 11.58 2.51 -8.70
CA MET A 81 10.14 2.42 -8.44
C MET A 81 9.55 3.60 -7.65
N ILE A 82 10.37 4.42 -6.95
CA ILE A 82 9.92 5.51 -6.05
C ILE A 82 10.77 6.80 -6.10
#